data_AF-E4Z2S4-F1
#
_entry.id   AF-E4Z2S4-F1
#
_cell.length_a   1.000
_cell.length_b   1.000
_cell.length_c   1.000
_cell.angle_alpha   90.00
_cell.angle_beta   90.00
_cell.angle_gamma   90.00
#
_symmetry.space_group_name_H-M   'P 1'
#
loop_
_entity.id
_entity.type
_entity.pdbx_description
1 polymer ?
#
loop_
_entity_poly.entity_id
_entity_poly.type
_entity_poly.pdbx_seq_one_letter_code
_entity_poly.pdbx_strand_id
1 'polypeptide(L)' 'TESMSDISSVSGKALCILCHQNCRSAALVPCGHSSFCYTCALTIAAMTDAQCPLCSSPVSMALKIK' A
#
# COMPACT_ATOMS: atom_id res chain seq x y z
N THR A 1 -32.58 -5.80 -1.82
CA THR A 1 -31.26 -5.37 -2.32
C THR A 1 -30.56 -4.69 -1.18
N GLU A 2 -29.77 -5.44 -0.42
CA GLU A 2 -29.09 -4.90 0.76
C GLU A 2 -27.97 -3.98 0.28
N SER A 3 -28.20 -2.68 0.48
CA SER A 3 -27.32 -1.58 0.10
C SER A 3 -26.03 -1.68 0.91
N MET A 4 -24.96 -2.11 0.24
CA MET A 4 -23.67 -2.25 0.88
C MET A 4 -22.98 -0.88 0.97
N SER A 5 -22.82 -0.46 2.23
CA SER A 5 -21.77 0.39 2.79
C SER A 5 -21.70 1.84 2.33
N ASP A 6 -22.22 2.69 3.22
CA ASP A 6 -21.71 4.01 3.59
C ASP A 6 -20.43 4.43 2.88
N ILE A 7 -20.59 5.29 1.87
CA ILE A 7 -19.56 6.26 1.50
C ILE A 7 -19.55 7.30 2.62
N SER A 8 -19.07 6.89 3.79
CA SER A 8 -18.70 7.79 4.87
C SER A 8 -17.59 8.67 4.33
N SER A 9 -17.79 9.97 4.43
CA SER A 9 -16.93 11.08 4.02
C SER A 9 -15.47 10.98 4.52
N VAL A 10 -14.68 10.04 3.98
CA VAL A 10 -13.24 9.97 4.21
C VAL A 10 -12.62 11.16 3.52
N SER A 11 -12.32 12.18 4.32
CA SER A 11 -11.38 13.24 4.02
C SER A 11 -10.16 12.70 3.26
N GLY A 12 -10.18 12.83 1.92
CA GLY A 12 -9.06 12.81 0.94
C GLY A 12 -7.95 11.75 1.01
N LYS A 13 -8.00 10.76 1.91
CA LYS A 13 -6.87 9.83 2.14
C LYS A 13 -6.99 8.62 1.22
N ALA A 14 -6.05 8.51 0.28
CA ALA A 14 -5.96 7.37 -0.62
C ALA A 14 -5.69 6.07 0.15
N LEU A 15 -6.47 5.02 -0.14
CA LEU A 15 -6.36 3.70 0.49
C LEU A 15 -5.32 2.82 -0.19
N CYS A 16 -4.73 1.91 0.58
CA CYS A 16 -3.81 0.87 0.11
C CYS A 16 -4.46 0.03 -0.99
N ILE A 17 -3.77 -0.16 -2.11
CA ILE A 17 -4.28 -0.93 -3.25
C ILE A 17 -4.29 -2.45 -3.03
N LEU A 18 -3.70 -2.95 -1.95
CA LEU A 18 -3.65 -4.39 -1.66
C LEU A 18 -4.75 -4.81 -0.68
N CYS A 19 -4.91 -4.09 0.43
CA CYS A 19 -5.89 -4.45 1.44
C CYS A 19 -7.20 -3.66 1.35
N HIS A 20 -7.21 -2.51 0.67
CA HIS A 20 -8.36 -1.61 0.54
C HIS A 20 -8.99 -1.18 1.89
N GLN A 21 -8.27 -1.39 2.99
CA GLN A 21 -8.73 -1.13 4.36
C GLN A 21 -7.96 0.02 5.00
N ASN A 22 -6.64 0.02 4.82
CA ASN A 22 -5.74 0.98 5.50
C ASN A 22 -5.33 2.11 4.56
N CYS A 23 -5.16 3.32 5.11
CA CYS A 23 -4.61 4.46 4.37
C CYS A 23 -3.18 4.17 3.89
N ARG A 24 -2.83 4.72 2.73
CA ARG A 24 -1.45 4.70 2.22
C ARG A 24 -0.54 5.42 3.21
N SER A 25 0.52 4.75 3.63
CA SER A 25 1.45 5.24 4.65
C SER A 25 2.89 4.75 4.45
N ALA A 26 3.17 4.09 3.33
CA ALA A 26 4.50 3.57 3.04
C ALA A 26 4.89 3.68 1.57
N ALA A 27 6.19 3.79 1.32
CA ALA A 27 6.81 3.71 0.01
C ALA A 27 7.77 2.52 -0.07
N LEU A 28 7.83 1.87 -1.23
CA LEU A 28 8.81 0.81 -1.50
C LEU A 28 10.11 1.40 -2.01
N VAL A 29 11.24 0.85 -1.59
CA VAL A 29 12.57 1.30 -1.98
C VAL A 29 13.22 0.25 -2.88
N PRO A 30 13.89 0.67 -3.97
CA PRO A 30 14.21 2.04 -4.37
C PRO A 30 13.18 2.74 -5.27
N CYS A 31 12.10 2.07 -5.68
CA CYS A 31 11.21 2.61 -6.72
C CYS A 31 10.34 3.80 -6.29
N GLY A 32 10.14 4.02 -4.99
CA GLY A 32 9.40 5.17 -4.44
C GLY A 32 7.87 5.06 -4.49
N HIS A 33 7.30 3.99 -5.06
CA HIS A 33 5.84 3.82 -5.15
C HIS A 33 5.20 3.73 -3.77
N SER A 34 4.24 4.61 -3.51
CA SER A 34 3.59 4.81 -2.20
C SER A 34 2.12 4.40 -2.14
N SER A 35 1.72 3.45 -2.97
CA SER A 35 0.33 2.98 -3.09
C SER A 35 -0.11 2.00 -2.00
N PHE A 36 0.68 1.85 -0.93
CA PHE A 36 0.55 0.79 0.07
C PHE A 36 0.42 1.35 1.49
N CYS A 37 -0.31 0.65 2.36
CA CYS A 37 -0.17 0.86 3.79
C CYS A 37 1.14 0.21 4.28
N TYR A 38 1.63 0.66 5.43
CA TYR A 38 2.89 0.18 5.99
C TYR A 38 2.95 -1.34 6.19
N THR A 39 1.88 -1.96 6.69
CA THR A 39 1.84 -3.42 6.87
C THR A 39 1.98 -4.18 5.56
N CYS A 40 1.22 -3.80 4.52
CA CYS A 40 1.33 -4.45 3.21
C CYS A 40 2.70 -4.21 2.58
N ALA A 41 3.28 -3.02 2.75
CA ALA A 41 4.61 -2.72 2.23
C ALA A 41 5.70 -3.58 2.91
N LEU A 42 5.61 -3.80 4.23
CA LEU A 42 6.51 -4.72 4.94
C LEU A 42 6.36 -6.17 4.45
N THR A 43 5.13 -6.62 4.20
CA THR A 43 4.89 -7.96 3.65
C THR A 43 5.57 -8.14 2.29
N ILE A 44 5.48 -7.13 1.40
CA ILE A 44 6.19 -7.16 0.11
C ILE A 44 7.70 -7.25 0.33
N ALA A 45 8.25 -6.35 1.15
CA ALA A 45 9.70 -6.29 1.39
C ALA A 45 10.28 -7.54 2.07
N ALA A 46 9.45 -8.36 2.71
CA ALA A 46 9.87 -9.61 3.34
C ALA A 46 9.85 -10.83 2.40
N MET A 47 9.33 -10.70 1.17
CA MET A 47 9.32 -11.79 0.19
C MET A 47 10.71 -12.06 -0.38
N THR A 48 11.00 -13.32 -0.70
CA THR A 48 12.14 -13.66 -1.56
C THR A 48 11.91 -13.08 -2.94
N ASP A 49 12.93 -12.45 -3.52
CA ASP A 49 12.85 -11.75 -4.81
C ASP A 49 11.70 -10.71 -4.85
N ALA A 50 11.50 -10.00 -3.74
CA ALA A 50 10.46 -8.98 -3.61
C ALA A 50 10.50 -7.97 -4.77
N GLN A 51 9.34 -7.77 -5.38
CA GLN A 51 9.16 -6.80 -6.47
C GLN A 51 7.97 -5.89 -6.18
N CYS A 52 8.08 -4.65 -6.65
CA CYS A 52 7.00 -3.69 -6.55
C CYS A 52 5.84 -4.13 -7.46
N PRO A 53 4.60 -4.28 -6.94
CA PRO A 53 3.45 -4.68 -7.76
C PRO A 53 3.06 -3.70 -8.88
N LEU A 54 3.60 -2.47 -8.86
CA LEU A 54 3.28 -1.43 -9.84
C LEU A 54 4.27 -1.33 -10.99
N CYS A 55 5.55 -1.58 -10.73
CA CYS A 55 6.62 -1.34 -11.70
C CYS A 55 7.63 -2.48 -11.80
N SER A 56 7.41 -3.57 -11.06
CA SER A 56 8.26 -4.76 -11.01
C SER A 56 9.70 -4.50 -10.57
N SER A 57 10.05 -3.29 -10.13
CA SER A 57 11.37 -2.99 -9.59
C SER A 57 11.64 -3.83 -8.34
N PRO A 58 12.87 -4.33 -8.14
CA PRO A 58 13.23 -5.06 -6.94
C PRO A 58 12.99 -4.19 -5.70
N VAL A 59 12.53 -4.79 -4.61
CA VAL A 59 12.21 -4.12 -3.36
C VAL A 59 13.19 -4.58 -2.30
N SER A 60 13.91 -3.64 -1.70
CA SER A 60 14.85 -3.92 -0.60
C SER A 60 14.28 -3.56 0.77
N MET A 61 13.41 -2.55 0.84
CA MET A 61 12.76 -2.15 2.09
C MET A 61 11.44 -1.42 1.84
N ALA A 62 10.66 -1.31 2.91
CA ALA A 62 9.51 -0.42 2.99
C ALA A 62 9.81 0.73 3.97
N LEU A 63 9.58 1.97 3.52
CA LEU A 63 9.72 3.16 4.35
C LEU A 63 8.34 3.66 4.77
N LYS A 64 8.19 3.95 6.06
CA LYS A 64 7.00 4.64 6.59
C LYS A 64 7.13 6.14 6.31
N ILE A 65 6.12 6.74 5.67
CA ILE A 65 6.13 8.15 5.21
C ILE A 65 5.08 9.04 5.89
N LYS A 66 4.18 8.46 6.69
CA LYS A 66 3.17 9.17 7.50
C LYS A 66 2.92 8.45 8.81
#